data_AF-A0A6N0KW77-F1
#
_entry.id   AF-A0A6N0KW77-F1
#
_cell.length_a   1.000
_cell.length_b   1.000
_cell.length_c   1.000
_cell.angle_alpha   90.00
_cell.angle_beta   90.00
_cell.angle_gamma   90.00
#
_symmetry.space_group_name_H-M   'P 1'
#
loop_
_entity.id
_entity.type
_entity.pdbx_description
1 polymer ?
#
loop_
_entity_poly.entity_id
_entity_poly.type
_entity_poly.pdbx_seq_one_letter_code
_entity_poly.pdbx_strand_id
1 'polypeptide(L)'
;MALTVLGLSGAVSHDPSAALYIDGKLVAAVEEERFVRDKHAKNRMPYESAKFCLEQAGIEPADVDVVAIPFAPISIMEKARWHYAKRYAYAPDRALDAILLGNRRYKRYYKRIEWCLQQLGFDLKKIKIQPVEHHLAHASSAYHCSGFKEKTAILGIDGKGEYATTFFGWGENGRIHKIKEFYDPDSLGGLYGAITEYLGFDMLDGEFKVMGMAPYGDASKYDFSRLAKFENGELVINTDYANVIGFRRYKEKGKGYYFSPKLIEWLGPKREGDIADDPYIHYAASIQALFEKLALEMMDYYLGDIIRETGKVAFAGGCALNVKLNQKIISRPEVKELFVQPAASDAGTAVGAAAYVSHQRGVPVEKMEHVYLGPEYSNEDVIAACARHEARPQWQKIDNRSRRIGRILADGNPVAWFQGRMEFGPRALGGRSILGCPSVPGVADRINAQIKFRERWRPFCPSMLDTVGPQMFKIDHPAPFMTFTFEVNEEWKERVPEVVHEDGTSRAQVLKREYNPRYYDLMKELENLTGNGVALNTSLNRRGEPMICSPTDALNMFFGSDLQYLIMEDILVVKEGVDWYDSVG
;
A
#
# COMPACT_ATOMS: atom_id res chain seq x y z
N MET A 1 0.52 27.32 -21.26
CA MET A 1 1.19 26.01 -21.34
C MET A 1 0.66 25.19 -20.17
N ALA A 2 0.30 23.93 -20.40
CA ALA A 2 -0.15 23.02 -19.35
C ALA A 2 1.00 22.82 -18.35
N LEU A 3 0.69 22.81 -17.05
CA LEU A 3 1.71 22.60 -16.02
C LEU A 3 2.05 21.11 -15.94
N THR A 4 3.32 20.75 -16.16
CA THR A 4 3.82 19.38 -16.07
C THR A 4 4.69 19.21 -14.82
N VAL A 5 4.28 18.31 -13.92
CA VAL A 5 4.97 18.04 -12.65
C VAL A 5 5.34 16.58 -12.53
N LEU A 6 6.64 16.28 -12.42
CA LEU A 6 7.16 14.93 -12.18
C LEU A 6 7.49 14.75 -10.69
N GLY A 7 6.78 13.89 -9.98
CA GLY A 7 7.09 13.49 -8.61
C GLY A 7 8.02 12.28 -8.58
N LEU A 8 9.09 12.33 -7.77
CA LEU A 8 10.04 11.22 -7.59
C LEU A 8 10.24 10.91 -6.10
N SER A 9 10.10 9.64 -5.71
CA SER A 9 10.25 9.18 -4.32
C SER A 9 11.36 8.12 -4.12
N GLY A 10 11.68 7.81 -2.86
CA GLY A 10 12.42 6.61 -2.43
C GLY A 10 13.93 6.57 -2.67
N ALA A 11 14.56 7.64 -3.17
CA ALA A 11 15.97 7.66 -3.60
C ALA A 11 17.02 7.26 -2.52
N VAL A 12 16.70 7.24 -1.21
CA VAL A 12 17.66 6.93 -0.12
C VAL A 12 17.19 5.82 0.82
N SER A 13 16.02 5.24 0.62
CA SER A 13 15.48 4.19 1.50
C SER A 13 14.86 3.04 0.70
N HIS A 14 13.54 3.05 0.58
CA HIS A 14 12.71 2.00 0.00
C HIS A 14 11.59 2.66 -0.80
N ASP A 15 10.85 1.82 -1.51
CA ASP A 15 9.67 2.17 -2.32
C ASP A 15 9.90 3.35 -3.30
N PRO A 16 11.02 3.37 -4.06
CA PRO A 16 11.18 4.34 -5.13
C PRO A 16 10.05 4.20 -6.14
N SER A 17 9.52 5.34 -6.55
CA SER A 17 8.39 5.45 -7.46
C SER A 17 8.42 6.81 -8.17
N ALA A 18 7.68 6.90 -9.26
CA ALA A 18 7.45 8.13 -9.99
C ALA A 18 5.95 8.35 -10.23
N ALA A 19 5.56 9.62 -10.32
CA ALA A 19 4.20 10.03 -10.68
C ALA A 19 4.26 11.29 -11.55
N LEU A 20 3.47 11.34 -12.62
CA LEU A 20 3.44 12.46 -13.56
C LEU A 20 2.05 13.09 -13.60
N TYR A 21 2.00 14.38 -13.30
CA TYR A 21 0.82 15.22 -13.48
C TYR A 21 0.98 16.12 -14.70
N ILE A 22 -0.07 16.23 -15.50
CA ILE A 22 -0.21 17.23 -16.57
C ILE A 22 -1.52 17.97 -16.33
N ASP A 23 -1.43 19.28 -16.07
CA ASP A 23 -2.57 20.16 -15.79
C ASP A 23 -3.54 19.62 -14.72
N GLY A 24 -2.98 19.08 -13.63
CA GLY A 24 -3.76 18.55 -12.50
C GLY A 24 -4.26 17.11 -12.69
N LYS A 25 -4.13 16.53 -13.88
CA LYS A 25 -4.47 15.12 -14.14
C LYS A 25 -3.28 14.20 -13.89
N LEU A 26 -3.49 13.14 -13.10
CA LEU A 26 -2.48 12.09 -12.87
C LEU A 26 -2.44 11.15 -14.08
N VAL A 27 -1.40 11.28 -14.92
CA VAL A 27 -1.28 10.56 -16.20
C VAL A 27 -0.68 9.16 -16.00
N ALA A 28 0.36 9.08 -15.18
CA ALA A 28 1.10 7.86 -14.91
C ALA A 28 1.65 7.86 -13.48
N ALA A 29 1.68 6.69 -12.85
CA ALA A 29 2.35 6.46 -11.58
C ALA A 29 2.70 4.97 -11.45
N VAL A 30 3.93 4.69 -11.02
CA VAL A 30 4.43 3.31 -10.93
C VAL A 30 5.57 3.22 -9.92
N GLU A 31 5.68 2.07 -9.27
CA GLU A 31 6.76 1.73 -8.33
C GLU A 31 7.91 1.05 -9.06
N GLU A 32 9.15 1.36 -8.67
CA GLU A 32 10.34 0.83 -9.33
C GLU A 32 10.45 -0.69 -9.20
N GLU A 33 9.99 -1.23 -8.06
CA GLU A 33 9.99 -2.68 -7.80
C GLU A 33 9.25 -3.48 -8.88
N ARG A 34 8.31 -2.86 -9.61
CA ARG A 34 7.59 -3.51 -10.70
C ARG A 34 8.52 -3.83 -11.87
N PHE A 35 9.45 -2.93 -12.19
CA PHE A 35 10.40 -3.10 -13.29
C PHE A 35 11.63 -3.90 -12.89
N VAL A 36 12.25 -3.57 -11.76
CA VAL A 36 13.52 -4.21 -11.35
C VAL A 36 13.32 -5.59 -10.71
N ARG A 37 12.07 -5.98 -10.46
CA ARG A 37 11.66 -7.27 -9.85
C ARG A 37 12.28 -7.51 -8.46
N ASP A 38 12.63 -6.42 -7.77
CA ASP A 38 13.25 -6.40 -6.44
C ASP A 38 12.31 -5.71 -5.46
N LYS A 39 11.77 -6.47 -4.50
CA LYS A 39 10.72 -6.01 -3.59
C LYS A 39 11.23 -4.88 -2.69
N HIS A 40 10.46 -3.80 -2.59
CA HIS A 40 10.78 -2.50 -2.02
C HIS A 40 11.92 -1.74 -2.72
N ALA A 41 12.55 -2.34 -3.74
CA ALA A 41 13.67 -1.80 -4.51
C ALA A 41 14.66 -1.03 -3.60
N LYS A 42 15.08 -1.64 -2.49
CA LYS A 42 15.82 -0.96 -1.41
C LYS A 42 17.11 -0.35 -1.96
N ASN A 43 17.34 0.92 -1.67
CA ASN A 43 18.48 1.71 -2.17
C ASN A 43 18.56 1.88 -3.71
N ARG A 44 17.48 1.61 -4.44
CA ARG A 44 17.38 1.91 -5.89
C ARG A 44 16.85 3.33 -6.12
N MET A 45 16.97 3.79 -7.35
CA MET A 45 16.42 5.06 -7.83
C MET A 45 15.14 4.81 -8.62
N PRO A 46 14.18 5.75 -8.66
CA PRO A 46 12.99 5.64 -9.50
C PRO A 46 13.31 5.92 -10.98
N TYR A 47 14.25 5.18 -11.57
CA TYR A 47 14.73 5.43 -12.93
C TYR A 47 13.75 4.88 -13.97
N GLU A 48 13.45 3.57 -13.90
CA GLU A 48 12.53 2.93 -14.84
C GLU A 48 11.11 3.49 -14.66
N SER A 49 10.73 3.81 -13.43
CA SER A 49 9.44 4.44 -13.12
C SER A 49 9.30 5.82 -13.75
N ALA A 50 10.34 6.66 -13.63
CA ALA A 50 10.32 8.01 -14.21
C ALA A 50 10.36 7.96 -15.73
N LYS A 51 11.20 7.08 -16.29
CA LYS A 51 11.27 6.83 -17.73
C LYS A 51 9.90 6.42 -18.28
N PHE A 52 9.26 5.43 -17.66
CA PHE A 52 7.90 5.01 -18.03
C PHE A 52 6.92 6.18 -18.00
N CYS A 53 6.95 7.03 -16.96
CA CYS A 53 6.03 8.16 -16.87
C CYS A 53 6.18 9.14 -18.04
N LEU A 54 7.42 9.43 -18.46
CA LEU A 54 7.68 10.31 -19.61
C LEU A 54 7.23 9.67 -20.92
N GLU A 55 7.57 8.39 -21.14
CA GLU A 55 7.19 7.63 -22.33
C GLU A 55 5.67 7.49 -22.45
N GLN A 56 4.98 7.19 -21.35
CA GLN A 56 3.52 7.06 -21.29
C GLN A 56 2.79 8.36 -21.66
N ALA A 57 3.38 9.51 -21.34
CA ALA A 57 2.84 10.81 -21.70
C ALA A 57 3.30 11.29 -23.09
N GLY A 58 4.29 10.62 -23.70
CA GLY A 58 4.88 11.03 -24.98
C GLY A 58 5.60 12.37 -24.90
N ILE A 59 6.21 12.70 -23.75
CA ILE A 59 6.90 13.98 -23.52
C ILE A 59 8.41 13.77 -23.31
N GLU A 60 9.18 14.81 -23.59
CA GLU A 60 10.61 14.83 -23.33
C GLU A 60 10.93 15.44 -21.94
N PRO A 61 12.12 15.18 -21.36
CA PRO A 61 12.56 15.83 -20.13
C PRO A 61 12.46 17.36 -20.13
N ALA A 62 12.58 17.99 -21.30
CA ALA A 62 12.50 19.44 -21.48
C ALA A 62 11.08 20.00 -21.30
N ASP A 63 10.05 19.16 -21.43
CA ASP A 63 8.64 19.54 -21.28
C ASP A 63 8.16 19.54 -19.81
N VAL A 64 9.00 19.04 -18.89
CA VAL A 64 8.69 19.00 -17.46
C VAL A 64 9.04 20.34 -16.81
N ASP A 65 8.04 21.03 -16.26
CA ASP A 65 8.26 22.34 -15.63
C ASP A 65 8.96 22.25 -14.27
N VAL A 66 8.75 21.15 -13.54
CA VAL A 66 9.27 20.96 -12.18
C VAL A 66 9.30 19.49 -11.78
N VAL A 67 10.37 19.11 -11.08
CA VAL A 67 10.48 17.82 -10.40
C VAL A 67 10.21 18.02 -8.91
N ALA A 68 9.18 17.37 -8.37
CA ALA A 68 8.84 17.42 -6.95
C ALA A 68 9.44 16.21 -6.21
N ILE A 69 10.03 16.43 -5.03
CA ILE A 69 10.60 15.35 -4.21
C ILE A 69 10.09 15.40 -2.76
N PRO A 70 9.68 14.26 -2.16
CA PRO A 70 9.09 14.17 -0.82
C PRO A 70 10.17 14.06 0.27
N PHE A 71 11.16 14.94 0.21
CA PHE A 71 12.21 15.01 1.22
C PHE A 71 12.78 16.44 1.26
N ALA A 72 12.62 17.13 2.39
CA ALA A 72 13.00 18.53 2.55
C ALA A 72 14.14 18.72 3.57
N PRO A 73 14.91 19.83 3.49
CA PRO A 73 15.83 20.20 4.55
C PRO A 73 15.07 20.71 5.77
N ILE A 74 15.38 20.17 6.95
CA ILE A 74 14.81 20.60 8.23
C ILE A 74 15.73 21.64 8.87
N SER A 75 15.21 22.75 9.36
CA SER A 75 16.03 23.79 10.01
C SER A 75 16.58 23.35 11.36
N ILE A 76 17.73 23.88 11.77
CA ILE A 76 18.24 23.69 13.14
C ILE A 76 17.36 24.38 14.20
N MET A 77 16.56 25.37 13.79
CA MET A 77 15.63 26.08 14.67
C MET A 77 14.34 25.29 14.91
N GLU A 78 14.08 24.23 14.13
CA GLU A 78 12.88 23.41 14.29
C GLU A 78 13.00 22.41 15.44
N LYS A 79 11.87 22.18 16.11
CA LYS A 79 11.79 21.29 17.28
C LYS A 79 12.18 19.85 16.96
N ALA A 80 11.98 19.40 15.72
CA ALA A 80 12.18 18.03 15.28
C ALA A 80 13.57 17.46 15.61
N ARG A 81 14.64 18.22 15.29
CA ARG A 81 16.02 17.80 15.53
C ARG A 81 16.36 17.73 17.01
N TRP A 82 15.90 18.71 17.78
CA TRP A 82 16.14 18.80 19.22
C TRP A 82 15.36 17.74 19.99
N HIS A 83 14.13 17.43 19.56
CA HIS A 83 13.34 16.33 20.10
C HIS A 83 14.05 15.01 19.92
N TYR A 84 14.47 14.70 18.69
CA TYR A 84 15.25 13.50 18.37
C TYR A 84 16.51 13.41 19.25
N ALA A 85 17.31 14.49 19.32
CA ALA A 85 18.54 14.50 20.08
C ALA A 85 18.31 14.31 21.59
N LYS A 86 17.29 14.96 22.15
CA LYS A 86 16.92 14.84 23.57
C LYS A 86 16.44 13.43 23.91
N ARG A 87 15.52 12.87 23.11
CA ARG A 87 14.93 11.55 23.38
C ARG A 87 15.94 10.42 23.16
N TYR A 88 16.89 10.60 22.25
CA TYR A 88 18.01 9.70 22.03
C TYR A 88 19.31 10.14 22.71
N ALA A 89 19.25 10.86 23.84
CA ALA A 89 20.45 11.29 24.57
C ALA A 89 21.34 10.11 25.00
N TYR A 90 20.78 8.91 25.14
CA TYR A 90 21.55 7.69 25.38
C TYR A 90 22.39 7.24 24.18
N ALA A 91 22.17 7.76 22.98
CA ALA A 91 22.96 7.50 21.77
C ALA A 91 23.62 8.82 21.30
N PRO A 92 24.68 9.27 21.99
CA PRO A 92 25.21 10.63 21.83
C PRO A 92 25.75 10.92 20.42
N ASP A 93 26.28 9.91 19.72
CA ASP A 93 26.70 10.02 18.32
C ASP A 93 25.53 10.41 17.41
N ARG A 94 24.38 9.76 17.58
CA ARG A 94 23.17 10.02 16.78
C ARG A 94 22.52 11.35 17.15
N ALA A 95 22.51 11.69 18.43
CA ALA A 95 21.98 12.96 18.91
C ALA A 95 22.79 14.16 18.35
N LEU A 96 24.12 14.07 18.39
CA LEU A 96 25.00 15.10 17.81
C LEU A 96 24.85 15.19 16.29
N ASP A 97 24.78 14.06 15.59
CA ASP A 97 24.55 14.03 14.14
C ASP A 97 23.23 14.71 13.75
N ALA A 98 22.16 14.53 14.54
CA ALA A 98 20.88 15.17 14.26
C ALA A 98 20.94 16.69 14.37
N ILE A 99 21.74 17.24 15.29
CA ILE A 99 21.90 18.69 15.48
C ILE A 99 22.82 19.26 14.40
N LEU A 100 24.04 18.72 14.30
CA LEU A 100 25.12 19.28 13.47
C LEU A 100 25.01 18.90 11.99
N LEU A 101 24.54 17.68 11.71
CA LEU A 101 24.50 17.07 10.38
C LEU A 101 23.09 16.65 9.96
N GLY A 102 22.04 17.25 10.53
CA GLY A 102 20.65 16.78 10.33
C GLY A 102 20.17 16.75 8.88
N ASN A 103 20.73 17.58 7.99
CA ASN A 103 20.40 17.58 6.56
C ASN A 103 21.33 16.69 5.72
N ARG A 104 22.18 15.84 6.32
CA ARG A 104 23.08 14.92 5.59
C ARG A 104 22.30 13.92 4.75
N ARG A 105 21.17 13.39 5.27
CA ARG A 105 20.28 12.49 4.53
C ARG A 105 19.65 13.21 3.33
N TYR A 106 19.18 14.45 3.51
CA TYR A 106 18.63 15.27 2.43
C TYR A 106 19.67 15.55 1.34
N LYS A 107 20.89 15.98 1.69
CA LYS A 107 21.97 16.21 0.71
C LYS A 107 22.30 14.96 -0.11
N ARG A 108 22.27 13.77 0.52
CA ARG A 108 22.45 12.49 -0.19
C ARG A 108 21.28 12.21 -1.13
N TYR A 109 20.05 12.44 -0.66
CA TYR A 109 18.83 12.27 -1.44
C TYR A 109 18.84 13.13 -2.69
N TYR A 110 19.09 14.43 -2.51
CA TYR A 110 19.14 15.40 -3.59
C TYR A 110 20.17 15.02 -4.67
N LYS A 111 21.41 14.68 -4.26
CA LYS A 111 22.46 14.25 -5.20
C LYS A 111 22.09 13.00 -6.00
N ARG A 112 21.39 12.06 -5.36
CA ARG A 112 20.91 10.86 -6.04
C ARG A 112 19.84 11.21 -7.07
N ILE A 113 18.88 12.07 -6.73
CA ILE A 113 17.88 12.57 -7.68
C ILE A 113 18.54 13.29 -8.85
N GLU A 114 19.50 14.19 -8.61
CA GLU A 114 20.27 14.85 -9.68
C GLU A 114 20.91 13.83 -10.63
N TRP A 115 21.54 12.79 -10.09
CA TRP A 115 22.12 11.73 -10.90
C TRP A 115 21.07 10.99 -11.75
N CYS A 116 19.91 10.64 -11.16
CA CYS A 116 18.82 9.98 -11.89
C CYS A 116 18.27 10.86 -13.02
N LEU A 117 18.05 12.14 -12.74
CA LEU A 117 17.58 13.11 -13.73
C LEU A 117 18.59 13.27 -14.88
N GLN A 118 19.90 13.30 -14.58
CA GLN A 118 20.93 13.31 -15.61
C GLN A 118 20.86 12.07 -16.51
N GLN A 119 20.66 10.87 -15.93
CA GLN A 119 20.55 9.63 -16.71
C GLN A 119 19.32 9.64 -17.63
N LEU A 120 18.24 10.29 -17.19
CA LEU A 120 17.01 10.46 -17.96
C LEU A 120 17.09 11.57 -19.02
N GLY A 121 18.21 12.29 -19.11
CA GLY A 121 18.42 13.35 -20.11
C GLY A 121 17.97 14.74 -19.70
N PHE A 122 17.69 14.99 -18.41
CA PHE A 122 17.34 16.34 -17.93
C PHE A 122 18.57 17.26 -17.91
N ASP A 123 18.37 18.51 -18.32
CA ASP A 123 19.33 19.59 -18.08
C ASP A 123 19.16 20.15 -16.66
N LEU A 124 20.05 19.74 -15.74
CA LEU A 124 20.03 20.17 -14.34
C LEU A 124 20.13 21.69 -14.14
N LYS A 125 20.58 22.45 -15.14
CA LYS A 125 20.63 23.92 -15.04
C LYS A 125 19.28 24.57 -15.32
N LYS A 126 18.37 23.86 -16.00
CA LYS A 126 17.04 24.35 -16.38
C LYS A 126 15.95 23.78 -15.50
N ILE A 127 16.00 22.49 -15.17
CA ILE A 127 14.96 21.85 -14.39
C ILE A 127 14.98 22.33 -12.93
N LYS A 128 13.82 22.74 -12.42
CA LYS A 128 13.67 23.06 -11.01
C LYS A 128 13.34 21.79 -10.23
N ILE A 129 14.16 21.45 -9.25
CA ILE A 129 13.84 20.43 -8.25
C ILE A 129 13.23 21.11 -7.04
N GLN A 130 12.02 20.71 -6.66
CA GLN A 130 11.25 21.30 -5.56
C GLN A 130 11.07 20.29 -4.42
N PRO A 131 11.78 20.48 -3.30
CA PRO A 131 11.56 19.69 -2.08
C PRO A 131 10.20 19.98 -1.44
N VAL A 132 9.55 18.92 -0.97
CA VAL A 132 8.32 18.92 -0.17
C VAL A 132 8.59 18.08 1.08
N GLU A 133 8.20 18.57 2.26
CA GLU A 133 8.33 17.79 3.51
C GLU A 133 7.62 16.45 3.36
N HIS A 134 8.24 15.38 3.83
CA HIS A 134 7.77 14.01 3.61
C HIS A 134 6.31 13.79 4.08
N HIS A 135 5.99 14.25 5.30
CA HIS A 135 4.64 14.14 5.85
C HIS A 135 3.63 15.05 5.16
N LEU A 136 4.08 16.19 4.63
CA LEU A 136 3.24 17.04 3.80
C LEU A 136 2.95 16.39 2.44
N ALA A 137 3.90 15.64 1.88
CA ALA A 137 3.67 14.84 0.68
C ALA A 137 2.65 13.72 0.97
N HIS A 138 2.77 12.99 2.09
CA HIS A 138 1.72 12.04 2.52
C HIS A 138 0.35 12.72 2.67
N ALA A 139 0.27 13.81 3.42
CA ALA A 139 -0.96 14.59 3.62
C ALA A 139 -1.59 15.03 2.28
N SER A 140 -0.77 15.53 1.37
CA SER A 140 -1.16 15.92 0.01
C SER A 140 -1.66 14.74 -0.82
N SER A 141 -0.98 13.58 -0.74
CA SER A 141 -1.39 12.37 -1.45
C SER A 141 -2.79 11.87 -1.05
N ALA A 142 -3.24 12.17 0.17
CA ALA A 142 -4.60 11.84 0.59
C ALA A 142 -5.57 13.00 0.30
N TYR A 143 -5.30 14.19 0.82
CA TYR A 143 -6.22 15.32 0.75
C TYR A 143 -6.49 15.75 -0.70
N HIS A 144 -5.44 16.03 -1.47
CA HIS A 144 -5.63 16.50 -2.85
C HIS A 144 -6.25 15.43 -3.75
N CYS A 145 -5.88 14.16 -3.55
CA CYS A 145 -6.45 13.05 -4.32
C CYS A 145 -7.88 12.69 -3.91
N SER A 146 -8.35 13.09 -2.72
CA SER A 146 -9.72 12.81 -2.26
C SER A 146 -10.79 13.57 -3.05
N GLY A 147 -10.43 14.71 -3.65
CA GLY A 147 -11.38 15.63 -4.27
C GLY A 147 -12.22 16.45 -3.28
N PHE A 148 -11.96 16.36 -1.97
CA PHE A 148 -12.68 17.13 -0.96
C PHE A 148 -12.32 18.62 -1.03
N LYS A 149 -13.35 19.46 -1.05
CA LYS A 149 -13.20 20.93 -1.06
C LYS A 149 -13.48 21.54 0.32
N GLU A 150 -14.38 20.91 1.06
CA GLU A 150 -14.74 21.30 2.42
C GLU A 150 -13.56 21.09 3.38
N LYS A 151 -13.65 21.73 4.55
CA LYS A 151 -12.70 21.55 5.62
C LYS A 151 -12.58 20.07 6.00
N THR A 152 -11.43 19.47 5.74
CA THR A 152 -11.18 18.04 5.83
C THR A 152 -10.11 17.77 6.85
N ALA A 153 -10.35 16.82 7.77
CA ALA A 153 -9.32 16.37 8.70
C ALA A 153 -8.27 15.55 7.95
N ILE A 154 -6.98 15.83 8.16
CA ILE A 154 -5.87 15.13 7.53
C ILE A 154 -5.04 14.42 8.61
N LEU A 155 -4.96 13.10 8.48
CA LEU A 155 -4.14 12.24 9.31
C LEU A 155 -3.00 11.66 8.48
N GLY A 156 -1.78 11.71 9.00
CA GLY A 156 -0.63 11.00 8.45
C GLY A 156 0.04 10.21 9.56
N ILE A 157 0.08 8.88 9.49
CA ILE A 157 0.81 8.05 10.45
C ILE A 157 1.80 7.21 9.66
N ASP A 158 3.09 7.36 9.94
CA ASP A 158 4.14 6.68 9.20
C ASP A 158 5.27 6.19 10.13
N GLY A 159 6.23 5.44 9.58
CA GLY A 159 7.45 5.06 10.28
C GLY A 159 8.29 6.28 10.64
N LYS A 160 8.80 6.99 9.62
CA LYS A 160 9.67 8.17 9.78
C LYS A 160 9.98 8.84 8.43
N GLY A 161 9.64 10.12 8.32
CA GLY A 161 10.10 10.98 7.22
C GLY A 161 11.54 11.50 7.44
N GLU A 162 11.70 12.82 7.45
CA GLU A 162 12.97 13.46 7.86
C GLU A 162 13.23 13.21 9.35
N TYR A 163 12.25 13.57 10.16
CA TYR A 163 12.20 13.41 11.62
C TYR A 163 10.76 13.17 12.11
N ALA A 164 9.78 13.74 11.41
CA ALA A 164 8.38 13.55 11.74
C ALA A 164 7.94 12.10 11.50
N THR A 165 7.02 11.64 12.33
CA THR A 165 6.49 10.27 12.38
C THR A 165 4.98 10.26 12.20
N THR A 166 4.33 11.34 12.63
CA THR A 166 2.89 11.53 12.53
C THR A 166 2.60 12.99 12.21
N PHE A 167 1.58 13.23 11.38
CA PHE A 167 1.08 14.54 10.97
C PHE A 167 -0.42 14.63 11.25
N PHE A 168 -0.82 15.74 11.88
CA PHE A 168 -2.21 16.14 12.01
C PHE A 168 -2.36 17.52 11.37
N GLY A 169 -3.35 17.64 10.50
CA GLY A 169 -3.67 18.91 9.86
C GLY A 169 -5.11 18.93 9.35
N TRP A 170 -5.45 19.98 8.64
CA TRP A 170 -6.70 20.04 7.90
C TRP A 170 -6.48 20.68 6.54
N GLY A 171 -7.31 20.30 5.58
CA GLY A 171 -7.32 20.81 4.23
C GLY A 171 -8.60 21.57 3.94
N GLU A 172 -8.53 22.72 3.29
CA GLU A 172 -9.71 23.41 2.76
C GLU A 172 -9.36 24.15 1.48
N ASN A 173 -10.19 24.00 0.44
CA ASN A 173 -9.97 24.61 -0.87
C ASN A 173 -8.54 24.41 -1.43
N GLY A 174 -7.97 23.22 -1.21
CA GLY A 174 -6.62 22.83 -1.66
C GLY A 174 -5.47 23.30 -0.75
N ARG A 175 -5.74 24.06 0.30
CA ARG A 175 -4.69 24.50 1.25
C ARG A 175 -4.61 23.55 2.42
N ILE A 176 -3.40 23.06 2.72
CA ILE A 176 -3.12 22.20 3.86
C ILE A 176 -2.57 23.05 5.02
N HIS A 177 -3.19 22.92 6.19
CA HIS A 177 -2.84 23.60 7.43
C HIS A 177 -2.36 22.56 8.44
N LYS A 178 -1.07 22.61 8.81
CA LYS A 178 -0.48 21.74 9.84
C LYS A 178 -0.94 22.17 11.24
N ILE A 179 -1.43 21.22 12.03
CA ILE A 179 -1.80 21.39 13.45
C ILE A 179 -0.67 20.90 14.35
N LYS A 180 -0.24 19.65 14.15
CA LYS A 180 0.75 18.98 15.01
C LYS A 180 1.57 17.97 14.21
N GLU A 181 2.82 17.81 14.60
CA GLU A 181 3.66 16.68 14.25
C GLU A 181 4.22 16.01 15.50
N PHE A 182 4.36 14.69 15.44
CA PHE A 182 5.23 13.93 16.34
C PHE A 182 6.54 13.61 15.65
N TYR A 183 7.59 13.39 16.43
CA TYR A 183 8.94 13.17 15.93
C TYR A 183 9.57 11.93 16.55
N ASP A 184 10.41 11.26 15.77
CA ASP A 184 11.19 10.09 16.18
C ASP A 184 12.00 10.39 17.47
N PRO A 185 12.00 9.50 18.49
CA PRO A 185 11.52 8.12 18.56
C PRO A 185 10.02 7.90 18.67
N ASP A 186 9.21 8.96 18.82
CA ASP A 186 7.80 8.84 19.16
C ASP A 186 6.97 8.52 17.89
N SER A 187 7.19 7.31 17.38
CA SER A 187 6.60 6.74 16.17
C SER A 187 5.74 5.54 16.50
N LEU A 188 4.44 5.66 16.21
CA LEU A 188 3.51 4.54 16.37
C LEU A 188 3.75 3.47 15.28
N GLY A 189 4.07 3.88 14.05
CA GLY A 189 4.48 2.96 12.99
C GLY A 189 5.80 2.26 13.30
N GLY A 190 6.77 2.99 13.86
CA GLY A 190 8.02 2.41 14.35
C GLY A 190 7.80 1.36 15.44
N LEU A 191 6.89 1.64 16.40
CA LEU A 191 6.58 0.69 17.47
C LEU A 191 5.96 -0.59 16.90
N TYR A 192 4.99 -0.45 16.00
CA TYR A 192 4.36 -1.59 15.34
C TYR A 192 5.38 -2.41 14.53
N GLY A 193 6.31 -1.74 13.83
CA GLY A 193 7.42 -2.37 13.12
C GLY A 193 8.41 -3.09 14.06
N ALA A 194 8.73 -2.53 15.22
CA ALA A 194 9.60 -3.16 16.20
C ALA A 194 8.98 -4.45 16.78
N ILE A 195 7.68 -4.44 17.06
CA ILE A 195 6.97 -5.65 17.49
C ILE A 195 6.79 -6.64 16.34
N THR A 196 6.65 -6.17 15.10
CA THR A 196 6.66 -7.02 13.90
C THR A 196 7.96 -7.84 13.81
N GLU A 197 9.11 -7.20 14.04
CA GLU A 197 10.39 -7.91 14.13
C GLU A 197 10.45 -8.90 15.30
N TYR A 198 9.90 -8.52 16.46
CA TYR A 198 9.82 -9.40 17.62
C TYR A 198 8.97 -10.67 17.34
N LEU A 199 7.93 -10.53 16.52
CA LEU A 199 7.08 -11.63 16.07
C LEU A 199 7.69 -12.44 14.92
N GLY A 200 8.96 -12.20 14.57
CA GLY A 200 9.70 -12.97 13.59
C GLY A 200 9.44 -12.59 12.14
N PHE A 201 8.74 -11.49 11.88
CA PHE A 201 8.52 -10.95 10.55
C PHE A 201 9.49 -9.79 10.24
N ASP A 202 9.66 -9.46 8.97
CA ASP A 202 10.53 -8.35 8.59
C ASP A 202 9.81 -7.01 8.67
N MET A 203 10.43 -6.00 9.26
CA MET A 203 9.93 -4.61 9.21
C MET A 203 9.85 -4.12 7.76
N LEU A 204 8.83 -3.32 7.47
CA LEU A 204 8.40 -2.82 6.15
C LEU A 204 7.70 -3.86 5.25
N ASP A 205 7.65 -5.13 5.66
CA ASP A 205 6.95 -6.19 4.92
C ASP A 205 6.08 -7.11 5.80
N GLY A 206 6.22 -7.03 7.12
CA GLY A 206 5.62 -7.96 8.08
C GLY A 206 4.40 -7.41 8.78
N GLU A 207 4.17 -6.11 8.71
CA GLU A 207 3.16 -5.42 9.53
C GLU A 207 1.75 -5.93 9.19
N PHE A 208 1.45 -6.20 7.91
CA PHE A 208 0.16 -6.78 7.53
C PHE A 208 0.00 -8.24 8.00
N LYS A 209 1.11 -8.95 8.29
CA LYS A 209 1.08 -10.30 8.86
C LYS A 209 0.69 -10.23 10.33
N VAL A 210 1.25 -9.28 11.08
CA VAL A 210 0.83 -9.02 12.47
C VAL A 210 -0.65 -8.66 12.52
N MET A 211 -1.11 -7.77 11.63
CA MET A 211 -2.52 -7.41 11.51
C MET A 211 -3.41 -8.62 11.17
N GLY A 212 -2.96 -9.51 10.28
CA GLY A 212 -3.69 -10.74 9.93
C GLY A 212 -3.65 -11.82 11.02
N MET A 213 -2.64 -11.80 11.89
CA MET A 213 -2.50 -12.73 13.02
C MET A 213 -3.30 -12.27 14.24
N ALA A 214 -3.52 -10.97 14.41
CA ALA A 214 -4.21 -10.38 15.55
C ALA A 214 -5.61 -10.97 15.87
N PRO A 215 -6.48 -11.30 14.88
CA PRO A 215 -7.80 -11.89 15.17
C PRO A 215 -7.75 -13.26 15.85
N TYR A 216 -6.62 -13.97 15.79
CA TYR A 216 -6.46 -15.28 16.42
C TYR A 216 -6.05 -15.19 17.89
N GLY A 217 -5.77 -13.99 18.40
CA GLY A 217 -5.35 -13.75 19.78
C GLY A 217 -6.35 -12.93 20.59
N ASP A 218 -6.35 -13.17 21.88
CA ASP A 218 -6.96 -12.30 22.89
C ASP A 218 -6.03 -11.14 23.30
N ALA A 219 -6.44 -9.90 23.01
CA ALA A 219 -5.71 -8.68 23.34
C ALA A 219 -5.73 -8.31 24.84
N SER A 220 -6.58 -8.96 25.65
CA SER A 220 -6.67 -8.69 27.09
C SER A 220 -5.65 -9.48 27.93
N LYS A 221 -5.02 -10.51 27.35
CA LYS A 221 -4.08 -11.38 28.06
C LYS A 221 -2.76 -10.69 28.42
N TYR A 222 -2.31 -9.72 27.62
CA TYR A 222 -1.05 -9.02 27.84
C TYR A 222 -1.22 -7.51 27.74
N ASP A 223 -0.86 -6.81 28.82
CA ASP A 223 -0.92 -5.36 28.85
C ASP A 223 0.32 -4.72 28.18
N PHE A 224 0.10 -4.14 27.00
CA PHE A 224 1.14 -3.46 26.23
C PHE A 224 1.22 -1.95 26.52
N SER A 225 0.44 -1.41 27.47
CA SER A 225 0.44 0.02 27.84
C SER A 225 1.81 0.58 28.25
N ARG A 226 2.71 -0.29 28.73
CA ARG A 226 4.10 0.10 29.07
C ARG A 226 4.96 0.46 27.85
N LEU A 227 4.56 0.07 26.64
CA LEU A 227 5.30 0.35 25.40
C LEU A 227 5.07 1.77 24.91
N ALA A 228 3.87 2.31 25.10
CA ALA A 228 3.50 3.64 24.63
C ALA A 228 2.25 4.17 25.34
N LYS A 229 2.20 5.50 25.46
CA LYS A 229 1.04 6.22 25.99
C LYS A 229 0.82 7.53 25.27
N PHE A 230 -0.42 7.99 25.24
CA PHE A 230 -0.81 9.31 24.77
C PHE A 230 -1.48 10.06 25.92
N GLU A 231 -0.83 11.11 26.43
CA GLU A 231 -1.32 11.88 27.57
C GLU A 231 -1.08 13.38 27.31
N ASN A 232 -2.08 14.21 27.59
CA ASN A 232 -1.99 15.67 27.45
C ASN A 232 -1.51 16.15 26.07
N GLY A 233 -1.93 15.48 25.01
CA GLY A 233 -1.54 15.81 23.64
C GLY A 233 -0.16 15.29 23.23
N GLU A 234 0.56 14.55 24.06
CA GLU A 234 1.88 14.01 23.70
C GLU A 234 1.89 12.48 23.61
N LEU A 235 2.31 11.96 22.47
CA LEU A 235 2.65 10.55 22.28
C LEU A 235 4.06 10.30 22.81
N VAL A 236 4.20 9.33 23.70
CA VAL A 236 5.50 8.92 24.24
C VAL A 236 5.68 7.42 24.04
N ILE A 237 6.65 7.05 23.22
CA ILE A 237 7.11 5.66 23.08
C ILE A 237 8.17 5.37 24.13
N ASN A 238 8.09 4.20 24.75
CA ASN A 238 9.04 3.77 25.74
C ASN A 238 10.31 3.20 25.09
N THR A 239 11.32 4.06 24.92
CA THR A 239 12.63 3.74 24.32
C THR A 239 13.54 2.88 25.19
N ASP A 240 13.01 2.32 26.28
CA ASP A 240 13.63 1.21 26.97
C ASP A 240 13.27 -0.14 26.34
N TYR A 241 12.19 -0.22 25.56
CA TYR A 241 11.69 -1.46 24.94
C TYR A 241 11.71 -1.42 23.41
N ALA A 242 11.22 -0.35 22.79
CA ALA A 242 11.01 -0.26 21.34
C ALA A 242 11.47 1.08 20.76
N ASN A 243 11.54 1.18 19.43
CA ASN A 243 12.10 2.31 18.69
C ASN A 243 13.53 2.67 19.11
N VAL A 244 14.32 1.65 19.49
CA VAL A 244 15.66 1.85 20.03
C VAL A 244 16.72 1.94 18.95
N ILE A 245 17.76 2.73 19.22
CA ILE A 245 18.91 2.90 18.34
C ILE A 245 20.22 2.63 19.08
N GLY A 246 21.33 2.60 18.33
CA GLY A 246 22.67 2.47 18.91
C GLY A 246 22.84 1.17 19.69
N PHE A 247 23.43 1.26 20.89
CA PHE A 247 23.75 0.09 21.71
C PHE A 247 22.53 -0.56 22.39
N ARG A 248 21.39 0.13 22.49
CA ARG A 248 20.18 -0.43 23.11
C ARG A 248 19.47 -1.46 22.24
N ARG A 249 19.83 -1.56 20.96
CA ARG A 249 19.28 -2.56 20.04
C ARG A 249 19.61 -3.96 20.52
N TYR A 250 18.60 -4.82 20.56
CA TYR A 250 18.80 -6.25 20.58
C TYR A 250 19.56 -6.67 19.32
N LYS A 251 20.55 -7.55 19.46
CA LYS A 251 21.38 -8.03 18.37
C LYS A 251 21.40 -9.54 18.37
N GLU A 252 21.19 -10.11 17.20
CA GLU A 252 21.24 -11.55 16.99
C GLU A 252 21.87 -11.83 15.63
N LYS A 253 22.85 -12.75 15.56
CA LYS A 253 23.50 -13.16 14.30
C LYS A 253 23.98 -11.96 13.45
N GLY A 254 24.43 -10.88 14.09
CA GLY A 254 24.89 -9.65 13.44
C GLY A 254 23.80 -8.68 12.96
N LYS A 255 22.51 -9.06 13.00
CA LYS A 255 21.36 -8.16 12.75
C LYS A 255 20.99 -7.42 14.04
N GLY A 256 20.76 -6.11 13.93
CA GLY A 256 20.27 -5.28 15.04
C GLY A 256 18.82 -4.89 14.82
N TYR A 257 17.98 -5.11 15.82
CA TYR A 257 16.53 -4.89 15.77
C TYR A 257 16.12 -3.56 16.41
N TYR A 258 14.93 -3.07 16.11
CA TYR A 258 14.39 -1.81 16.67
C TYR A 258 13.76 -1.97 18.07
N PHE A 259 13.92 -3.13 18.70
CA PHE A 259 13.59 -3.37 20.12
C PHE A 259 14.84 -3.69 20.95
N SER A 260 14.73 -3.60 22.27
CA SER A 260 15.83 -3.82 23.21
C SER A 260 15.80 -5.22 23.85
N PRO A 261 16.90 -5.66 24.49
CA PRO A 261 16.90 -6.89 25.30
C PRO A 261 15.82 -6.94 26.39
N LYS A 262 15.38 -5.77 26.92
CA LYS A 262 14.29 -5.72 27.92
C LYS A 262 12.96 -6.25 27.38
N LEU A 263 12.73 -6.17 26.06
CA LEU A 263 11.54 -6.77 25.45
C LEU A 263 11.60 -8.30 25.53
N ILE A 264 12.78 -8.89 25.31
CA ILE A 264 13.02 -10.33 25.46
C ILE A 264 12.88 -10.78 26.92
N GLU A 265 13.45 -10.00 27.86
CA GLU A 265 13.33 -10.28 29.29
C GLU A 265 11.87 -10.26 29.76
N TRP A 266 11.02 -9.43 29.15
CA TRP A 266 9.61 -9.31 29.52
C TRP A 266 8.71 -10.34 28.83
N LEU A 267 8.78 -10.45 27.50
CA LEU A 267 7.83 -11.27 26.71
C LEU A 267 8.36 -12.68 26.40
N GLY A 268 9.63 -12.94 26.71
CA GLY A 268 10.31 -14.17 26.31
C GLY A 268 10.98 -14.06 24.94
N PRO A 269 11.45 -15.18 24.37
CA PRO A 269 12.22 -15.18 23.14
C PRO A 269 11.44 -14.58 21.97
N LYS A 270 12.18 -14.03 20.99
CA LYS A 270 11.62 -13.64 19.69
C LYS A 270 11.02 -14.88 19.03
N ARG A 271 9.89 -14.73 18.33
CA ARG A 271 9.29 -15.82 17.58
C ARG A 271 10.21 -16.32 16.46
N GLU A 272 10.20 -17.63 16.22
CA GLU A 272 10.82 -18.27 15.07
C GLU A 272 9.78 -19.11 14.30
N GLY A 273 9.80 -19.05 12.97
CA GLY A 273 8.91 -19.83 12.10
C GLY A 273 7.55 -19.16 11.76
N ASP A 274 6.75 -19.88 10.98
CA ASP A 274 5.54 -19.36 10.31
C ASP A 274 4.22 -19.71 11.04
N ILE A 275 4.23 -20.58 12.06
CA ILE A 275 3.02 -21.07 12.76
C ILE A 275 2.47 -20.02 13.72
N ALA A 276 1.17 -19.69 13.67
CA ALA A 276 0.49 -18.84 14.66
C ALA A 276 0.29 -19.60 15.99
N ASP A 277 1.21 -19.38 16.93
CA ASP A 277 1.30 -20.09 18.21
C ASP A 277 1.12 -19.16 19.42
N ASP A 278 0.67 -19.74 20.54
CA ASP A 278 0.64 -19.11 21.87
C ASP A 278 2.09 -18.97 22.38
N PRO A 279 2.55 -17.79 22.85
CA PRO A 279 1.79 -16.56 23.14
C PRO A 279 1.81 -15.48 22.05
N TYR A 280 2.45 -15.72 20.91
CA TYR A 280 2.68 -14.69 19.89
C TYR A 280 1.40 -14.18 19.23
N ILE A 281 0.36 -15.03 19.09
CA ILE A 281 -0.96 -14.58 18.62
C ILE A 281 -1.57 -13.53 19.56
N HIS A 282 -1.39 -13.69 20.87
CA HIS A 282 -1.87 -12.75 21.89
C HIS A 282 -1.06 -11.46 21.89
N TYR A 283 0.25 -11.54 21.63
CA TYR A 283 1.09 -10.37 21.45
C TYR A 283 0.69 -9.56 20.22
N ALA A 284 0.40 -10.21 19.09
CA ALA A 284 -0.13 -9.54 17.89
C ALA A 284 -1.47 -8.83 18.16
N ALA A 285 -2.40 -9.50 18.84
CA ALA A 285 -3.67 -8.91 19.25
C ALA A 285 -3.46 -7.70 20.16
N SER A 286 -2.56 -7.80 21.14
CA SER A 286 -2.28 -6.75 22.12
C SER A 286 -1.63 -5.51 21.48
N ILE A 287 -0.65 -5.69 20.58
CA ILE A 287 -0.04 -4.55 19.87
C ILE A 287 -1.01 -3.91 18.88
N GLN A 288 -1.85 -4.69 18.19
CA GLN A 288 -2.87 -4.17 17.30
C GLN A 288 -3.89 -3.32 18.08
N ALA A 289 -4.36 -3.79 19.23
CA ALA A 289 -5.28 -3.06 20.08
C ALA A 289 -4.66 -1.76 20.62
N LEU A 290 -3.40 -1.80 21.08
CA LEU A 290 -2.68 -0.60 21.53
C LEU A 290 -2.50 0.42 20.40
N PHE A 291 -2.11 -0.06 19.21
CA PHE A 291 -1.93 0.75 18.02
C PHE A 291 -3.23 1.48 17.64
N GLU A 292 -4.33 0.75 17.56
CA GLU A 292 -5.65 1.33 17.25
C GLU A 292 -6.10 2.33 18.32
N LYS A 293 -5.94 1.99 19.59
CA LYS A 293 -6.30 2.86 20.71
C LYS A 293 -5.57 4.21 20.62
N LEU A 294 -4.24 4.19 20.53
CA LEU A 294 -3.45 5.41 20.52
C LEU A 294 -3.69 6.24 19.25
N ALA A 295 -3.87 5.59 18.09
CA ALA A 295 -4.20 6.29 16.85
C ALA A 295 -5.55 7.04 16.96
N LEU A 296 -6.57 6.39 17.52
CA LEU A 296 -7.89 6.99 17.72
C LEU A 296 -7.86 8.10 18.79
N GLU A 297 -7.16 7.91 19.90
CA GLU A 297 -7.01 8.95 20.94
C GLU A 297 -6.34 10.21 20.39
N MET A 298 -5.29 10.05 19.56
CA MET A 298 -4.65 11.20 18.91
C MET A 298 -5.56 11.86 17.87
N MET A 299 -6.28 11.08 17.08
CA MET A 299 -7.26 11.58 16.10
C MET A 299 -8.36 12.38 16.81
N ASP A 300 -8.88 11.89 17.93
CA ASP A 300 -9.90 12.57 18.73
C ASP A 300 -9.39 13.90 19.28
N TYR A 301 -8.18 13.90 19.82
CA TYR A 301 -7.57 15.08 20.42
C TYR A 301 -7.28 16.19 19.39
N TYR A 302 -6.75 15.84 18.22
CA TYR A 302 -6.27 16.83 17.25
C TYR A 302 -7.25 17.15 16.12
N LEU A 303 -8.11 16.21 15.76
CA LEU A 303 -8.98 16.30 14.58
C LEU A 303 -10.47 16.23 14.92
N GLY A 304 -10.84 15.86 16.14
CA GLY A 304 -12.23 15.60 16.53
C GLY A 304 -13.20 16.74 16.23
N ASP A 305 -12.79 18.01 16.43
CA ASP A 305 -13.63 19.18 16.09
C ASP A 305 -13.91 19.29 14.59
N ILE A 306 -12.87 19.09 13.76
CA ILE A 306 -12.97 19.17 12.30
C ILE A 306 -13.84 18.03 11.76
N ILE A 307 -13.66 16.83 12.31
CA ILE A 307 -14.44 15.66 11.93
C ILE A 307 -15.91 15.86 12.29
N ARG A 308 -16.23 16.38 13.48
CA ARG A 308 -17.62 16.69 13.86
C ARG A 308 -18.24 17.77 12.98
N GLU A 309 -17.44 18.68 12.43
CA GLU A 309 -17.90 19.77 11.55
C GLU A 309 -18.34 19.25 10.17
N THR A 310 -17.51 18.44 9.50
CA THR A 310 -17.76 18.04 8.09
C THR A 310 -17.90 16.54 7.88
N GLY A 311 -17.33 15.72 8.76
CA GLY A 311 -17.23 14.28 8.63
C GLY A 311 -16.27 13.79 7.55
N LYS A 312 -15.42 14.68 7.00
CA LYS A 312 -14.44 14.35 5.96
C LYS A 312 -13.07 14.05 6.56
N VAL A 313 -12.51 12.89 6.25
CA VAL A 313 -11.19 12.46 6.71
C VAL A 313 -10.34 12.00 5.53
N ALA A 314 -9.10 12.46 5.46
CA ALA A 314 -8.10 12.00 4.51
C ALA A 314 -6.91 11.39 5.28
N PHE A 315 -6.53 10.16 4.95
CA PHE A 315 -5.52 9.39 5.68
C PHE A 315 -4.43 8.81 4.75
N ALA A 316 -3.17 9.05 5.11
CA ALA A 316 -1.97 8.54 4.45
C ALA A 316 -0.85 8.17 5.45
N GLY A 317 0.33 7.80 4.93
CA GLY A 317 1.43 7.23 5.69
C GLY A 317 1.31 5.71 5.78
N GLY A 318 2.43 4.99 5.96
CA GLY A 318 2.44 3.52 5.85
C GLY A 318 1.43 2.82 6.78
N CYS A 319 1.09 3.45 7.91
CA CYS A 319 0.10 2.93 8.84
C CYS A 319 -1.35 3.04 8.35
N ALA A 320 -1.65 3.83 7.33
CA ALA A 320 -2.98 3.89 6.70
C ALA A 320 -3.31 2.61 5.92
N LEU A 321 -2.34 1.72 5.69
CA LEU A 321 -2.57 0.37 5.17
C LEU A 321 -3.12 -0.60 6.25
N ASN A 322 -3.23 -0.17 7.51
CA ASN A 322 -3.86 -0.93 8.59
C ASN A 322 -5.38 -0.83 8.47
N VAL A 323 -5.97 -1.79 7.76
CA VAL A 323 -7.41 -1.79 7.47
C VAL A 323 -8.30 -2.00 8.69
N LYS A 324 -7.75 -2.52 9.80
CA LYS A 324 -8.46 -2.65 11.08
C LYS A 324 -8.61 -1.30 11.79
N LEU A 325 -7.58 -0.46 11.74
CA LEU A 325 -7.71 0.94 12.15
C LEU A 325 -8.73 1.66 11.26
N ASN A 326 -8.65 1.49 9.94
CA ASN A 326 -9.58 2.14 9.01
C ASN A 326 -11.04 1.71 9.26
N GLN A 327 -11.27 0.42 9.59
CA GLN A 327 -12.58 -0.08 10.02
C GLN A 327 -13.09 0.65 11.28
N LYS A 328 -12.23 0.88 12.28
CA LYS A 328 -12.64 1.62 13.48
C LYS A 328 -12.93 3.09 13.19
N ILE A 329 -12.20 3.73 12.28
CA ILE A 329 -12.41 5.14 11.90
C ILE A 329 -13.74 5.29 11.15
N ILE A 330 -13.99 4.47 10.13
CA ILE A 330 -15.17 4.57 9.28
C ILE A 330 -16.47 4.22 10.01
N SER A 331 -16.41 3.37 11.05
CA SER A 331 -17.57 3.02 11.87
C SER A 331 -17.99 4.11 12.86
N ARG A 332 -17.28 5.25 12.92
CA ARG A 332 -17.63 6.36 13.82
C ARG A 332 -18.79 7.18 13.23
N PRO A 333 -19.82 7.52 14.01
CA PRO A 333 -21.01 8.21 13.50
C PRO A 333 -20.72 9.61 12.94
N GLU A 334 -19.67 10.27 13.42
CA GLU A 334 -19.23 11.57 12.92
C GLU A 334 -18.41 11.50 11.62
N VAL A 335 -17.90 10.33 11.22
CA VAL A 335 -17.15 10.14 9.98
C VAL A 335 -18.12 9.79 8.86
N LYS A 336 -18.30 10.70 7.90
CA LYS A 336 -19.19 10.52 6.74
C LYS A 336 -18.46 9.94 5.54
N GLU A 337 -17.23 10.38 5.31
CA GLU A 337 -16.41 9.88 4.22
C GLU A 337 -14.93 9.88 4.62
N LEU A 338 -14.30 8.72 4.46
CA LEU A 338 -12.88 8.50 4.72
C LEU A 338 -12.18 8.17 3.40
N PHE A 339 -11.24 9.01 2.97
CA PHE A 339 -10.32 8.69 1.89
C PHE A 339 -9.01 8.16 2.45
N VAL A 340 -8.63 6.95 2.07
CA VAL A 340 -7.31 6.37 2.37
C VAL A 340 -6.54 6.27 1.06
N GLN A 341 -5.33 6.83 1.03
CA GLN A 341 -4.47 6.76 -0.15
C GLN A 341 -4.15 5.29 -0.50
N PRO A 342 -4.53 4.75 -1.68
CA PRO A 342 -4.26 3.36 -2.06
C PRO A 342 -2.78 2.97 -2.00
N ALA A 343 -1.89 3.89 -2.36
CA ALA A 343 -0.45 3.73 -2.25
C ALA A 343 0.12 4.43 -1.00
N ALA A 344 -0.51 4.27 0.17
CA ALA A 344 -0.18 5.05 1.38
C ALA A 344 1.25 4.87 1.94
N SER A 345 2.01 3.88 1.47
CA SER A 345 3.44 3.77 1.78
C SER A 345 4.25 4.90 1.14
N ASP A 346 5.57 4.88 1.30
CA ASP A 346 6.48 5.90 0.73
C ASP A 346 6.36 6.02 -0.80
N ALA A 347 5.85 5.01 -1.49
CA ALA A 347 5.53 5.10 -2.91
C ALA A 347 4.53 6.24 -3.21
N GLY A 348 3.48 6.39 -2.41
CA GLY A 348 2.46 7.43 -2.63
C GLY A 348 2.97 8.86 -2.47
N THR A 349 4.13 9.05 -1.84
CA THR A 349 4.69 10.40 -1.66
C THR A 349 5.18 11.03 -2.97
N ALA A 350 5.47 10.24 -4.02
CA ALA A 350 5.71 10.79 -5.35
C ALA A 350 4.46 11.50 -5.89
N VAL A 351 3.29 10.86 -5.77
CA VAL A 351 1.98 11.44 -6.13
C VAL A 351 1.72 12.68 -5.28
N GLY A 352 1.93 12.57 -3.96
CA GLY A 352 1.67 13.65 -3.02
C GLY A 352 2.54 14.89 -3.21
N ALA A 353 3.85 14.72 -3.45
CA ALA A 353 4.77 15.82 -3.71
C ALA A 353 4.40 16.55 -5.00
N ALA A 354 4.10 15.82 -6.08
CA ALA A 354 3.68 16.41 -7.34
C ALA A 354 2.35 17.15 -7.21
N ALA A 355 1.35 16.55 -6.54
CA ALA A 355 0.05 17.18 -6.30
C ALA A 355 0.17 18.48 -5.48
N TYR A 356 1.02 18.48 -4.46
CA TYR A 356 1.26 19.67 -3.63
C TYR A 356 1.86 20.82 -4.47
N VAL A 357 2.87 20.51 -5.28
CA VAL A 357 3.53 21.49 -6.15
C VAL A 357 2.58 22.00 -7.25
N SER A 358 1.75 21.12 -7.82
CA SER A 358 0.70 21.49 -8.77
C SER A 358 -0.24 22.52 -8.16
N HIS A 359 -0.78 22.24 -6.97
CA HIS A 359 -1.70 23.14 -6.30
C HIS A 359 -1.03 24.46 -5.91
N GLN A 360 0.21 24.43 -5.41
CA GLN A 360 0.98 25.64 -5.08
C GLN A 360 1.19 26.56 -6.29
N ARG A 361 1.22 25.99 -7.51
CA ARG A 361 1.33 26.72 -8.77
C ARG A 361 -0.03 27.12 -9.38
N GLY A 362 -1.12 26.92 -8.64
CA GLY A 362 -2.47 27.34 -9.03
C GLY A 362 -3.23 26.31 -9.86
N VAL A 363 -2.72 25.08 -10.02
CA VAL A 363 -3.38 24.02 -10.78
C VAL A 363 -3.91 22.96 -9.82
N PRO A 364 -5.23 22.92 -9.54
CA PRO A 364 -5.82 21.90 -8.68
C PRO A 364 -5.70 20.52 -9.34
N VAL A 365 -5.57 19.47 -8.53
CA VAL A 365 -5.51 18.10 -9.06
C VAL A 365 -6.89 17.45 -9.09
N GLU A 366 -7.06 16.51 -10.00
CA GLU A 366 -8.26 15.69 -10.10
C GLU A 366 -8.37 14.70 -8.94
N LYS A 367 -9.62 14.33 -8.62
CA LYS A 367 -9.90 13.26 -7.67
C LYS A 367 -9.36 11.94 -8.21
N MET A 368 -8.69 11.18 -7.35
CA MET A 368 -8.24 9.82 -7.66
C MET A 368 -9.41 8.85 -7.54
N GLU A 369 -9.97 8.46 -8.68
CA GLU A 369 -11.06 7.49 -8.77
C GLU A 369 -10.57 6.05 -9.05
N HIS A 370 -9.37 5.90 -9.62
CA HIS A 370 -8.74 4.62 -9.92
C HIS A 370 -7.22 4.69 -9.77
N VAL A 371 -6.55 3.52 -9.82
CA VAL A 371 -5.08 3.41 -9.75
C VAL A 371 -4.45 2.69 -10.94
N TYR A 372 -5.20 2.42 -12.00
CA TYR A 372 -4.69 1.87 -13.26
C TYR A 372 -3.80 2.89 -14.00
N LEU A 373 -2.56 3.03 -13.52
CA LEU A 373 -1.63 4.12 -13.82
C LEU A 373 -0.24 3.63 -14.29
N GLY A 374 0.01 2.32 -14.19
CA GLY A 374 1.22 1.68 -14.66
C GLY A 374 1.14 1.22 -16.12
N PRO A 375 2.11 0.38 -16.55
CA PRO A 375 2.19 -0.11 -17.93
C PRO A 375 1.01 -0.99 -18.35
N GLU A 376 0.68 -0.92 -19.63
CA GLU A 376 -0.20 -1.87 -20.34
C GLU A 376 0.56 -2.54 -21.48
N TYR A 377 0.03 -3.64 -21.99
CA TYR A 377 0.65 -4.44 -23.05
C TYR A 377 -0.41 -4.88 -24.04
N SER A 378 -0.04 -4.98 -25.32
CA SER A 378 -0.95 -5.44 -26.37
C SER A 378 -0.97 -6.96 -26.50
N ASN A 379 -1.91 -7.50 -27.27
CA ASN A 379 -1.91 -8.92 -27.63
C ASN A 379 -0.61 -9.30 -28.38
N GLU A 380 -0.06 -8.41 -29.19
CA GLU A 380 1.21 -8.61 -29.90
C GLU A 380 2.39 -8.72 -28.94
N ASP A 381 2.45 -7.87 -27.91
CA ASP A 381 3.48 -7.97 -26.86
C ASP A 381 3.41 -9.31 -26.12
N VAL A 382 2.19 -9.76 -25.82
CA VAL A 382 1.92 -11.05 -25.17
C VAL A 382 2.35 -12.21 -26.06
N ILE A 383 1.96 -12.22 -27.34
CA ILE A 383 2.35 -13.26 -28.29
C ILE A 383 3.87 -13.28 -28.47
N ALA A 384 4.52 -12.12 -28.56
CA ALA A 384 5.96 -12.02 -28.62
C ALA A 384 6.65 -12.56 -27.35
N ALA A 385 6.07 -12.32 -26.17
CA ALA A 385 6.56 -12.91 -24.93
C ALA A 385 6.40 -14.44 -24.91
N CYS A 386 5.25 -14.97 -25.34
CA CYS A 386 5.02 -16.41 -25.49
C CYS A 386 6.04 -17.06 -26.44
N ALA A 387 6.34 -16.43 -27.58
CA ALA A 387 7.29 -16.95 -28.56
C ALA A 387 8.74 -16.96 -28.05
N ARG A 388 9.12 -15.97 -27.22
CA ARG A 388 10.47 -15.85 -26.64
C ARG A 388 10.68 -16.68 -25.37
N HIS A 389 9.61 -17.07 -24.69
CA HIS A 389 9.69 -17.81 -23.43
C HIS A 389 10.22 -19.23 -23.65
N GLU A 390 11.08 -19.70 -22.76
CA GLU A 390 11.75 -21.00 -22.87
C GLU A 390 10.76 -22.17 -23.00
N ALA A 391 9.69 -22.15 -22.21
CA ALA A 391 8.65 -23.17 -22.24
C ALA A 391 7.77 -23.16 -23.52
N ARG A 392 7.90 -22.15 -24.39
CA ARG A 392 7.09 -21.96 -25.62
C ARG A 392 5.60 -22.32 -25.40
N PRO A 393 4.92 -21.63 -24.47
CA PRO A 393 3.54 -21.91 -24.09
C PRO A 393 2.63 -22.11 -25.30
N GLN A 394 1.76 -23.11 -25.23
CA GLN A 394 0.58 -23.13 -26.08
C GLN A 394 -0.36 -22.00 -25.65
N TRP A 395 -0.95 -21.32 -26.62
CA TRP A 395 -1.89 -20.24 -26.36
C TRP A 395 -2.97 -20.21 -27.42
N GLN A 396 -4.13 -19.69 -27.04
CA GLN A 396 -5.24 -19.39 -27.94
C GLN A 396 -5.68 -17.95 -27.72
N LYS A 397 -5.92 -17.22 -28.81
CA LYS A 397 -6.67 -15.97 -28.74
C LYS A 397 -8.15 -16.32 -28.60
N ILE A 398 -8.77 -15.88 -27.52
CA ILE A 398 -10.17 -16.21 -27.21
C ILE A 398 -11.08 -15.01 -27.45
N ASP A 399 -12.23 -15.27 -28.05
CA ASP A 399 -13.34 -14.33 -28.08
C ASP A 399 -14.18 -14.48 -26.79
N ASN A 400 -14.90 -13.42 -26.40
CA ASN A 400 -15.77 -13.44 -25.22
C ASN A 400 -15.08 -13.89 -23.91
N ARG A 401 -13.90 -13.33 -23.63
CA ARG A 401 -13.07 -13.61 -22.43
C ARG A 401 -13.89 -13.77 -21.15
N SER A 402 -14.80 -12.84 -20.86
CA SER A 402 -15.60 -12.86 -19.63
C SER A 402 -16.38 -14.15 -19.47
N ARG A 403 -17.00 -14.65 -20.54
CA ARG A 403 -17.77 -15.92 -20.56
C ARG A 403 -16.87 -17.12 -20.25
N ARG A 404 -15.75 -17.24 -20.98
CA ARG A 404 -14.84 -18.38 -20.83
C ARG A 404 -14.13 -18.39 -19.47
N ILE A 405 -13.58 -17.26 -19.05
CA ILE A 405 -12.90 -17.15 -17.76
C ILE A 405 -13.88 -17.24 -16.59
N GLY A 406 -15.09 -16.67 -16.73
CA GLY A 406 -16.16 -16.81 -15.74
C GLY A 406 -16.52 -18.27 -15.50
N ARG A 407 -16.61 -19.08 -16.56
CA ARG A 407 -16.86 -20.53 -16.44
C ARG A 407 -15.71 -21.28 -15.76
N ILE A 408 -14.46 -21.00 -16.14
CA ILE A 408 -13.28 -21.60 -15.51
C ILE A 408 -13.26 -21.34 -14.00
N LEU A 409 -13.54 -20.09 -13.60
CA LEU A 409 -13.65 -19.69 -12.20
C LEU A 409 -14.81 -20.40 -11.49
N ALA A 410 -16.00 -20.43 -12.11
CA ALA A 410 -17.20 -21.07 -11.54
C ALA A 410 -17.02 -22.57 -11.34
N ASP A 411 -16.20 -23.23 -12.17
CA ASP A 411 -15.83 -24.65 -12.01
C ASP A 411 -14.72 -24.88 -10.97
N GLY A 412 -14.30 -23.82 -10.26
CA GLY A 412 -13.40 -23.92 -9.12
C GLY A 412 -11.91 -23.82 -9.44
N ASN A 413 -11.56 -23.43 -10.65
CA ASN A 413 -10.18 -23.28 -11.11
C ASN A 413 -9.70 -21.84 -10.91
N PRO A 414 -8.61 -21.61 -10.15
CA PRO A 414 -8.00 -20.30 -10.06
C PRO A 414 -7.40 -19.85 -11.40
N VAL A 415 -7.47 -18.55 -11.68
CA VAL A 415 -6.99 -17.96 -12.94
C VAL A 415 -6.01 -16.83 -12.65
N ALA A 416 -4.84 -16.86 -13.29
CA ALA A 416 -3.97 -15.70 -13.37
C ALA A 416 -4.54 -14.70 -14.38
N TRP A 417 -4.87 -13.50 -13.91
CA TRP A 417 -5.55 -12.44 -14.64
C TRP A 417 -4.62 -11.23 -14.84
N PHE A 418 -4.21 -11.02 -16.09
CA PHE A 418 -3.34 -9.94 -16.52
C PHE A 418 -4.08 -9.10 -17.57
N GLN A 419 -4.50 -7.90 -17.22
CA GLN A 419 -5.30 -7.05 -18.10
C GLN A 419 -4.92 -5.57 -17.97
N GLY A 420 -4.85 -4.88 -19.11
CA GLY A 420 -4.73 -3.44 -19.22
C GLY A 420 -3.61 -2.83 -18.40
N ARG A 421 -3.82 -1.57 -18.00
CA ARG A 421 -2.88 -0.82 -17.16
C ARG A 421 -2.77 -1.43 -15.77
N MET A 422 -1.52 -1.62 -15.35
CA MET A 422 -1.18 -2.06 -14.00
C MET A 422 -1.67 -1.07 -12.93
N GLU A 423 -2.12 -1.59 -11.80
CA GLU A 423 -2.48 -0.79 -10.64
C GLU A 423 -1.25 -0.25 -9.87
N PHE A 424 -1.34 0.99 -9.39
CA PHE A 424 -0.34 1.62 -8.53
C PHE A 424 -0.64 1.37 -7.05
N GLY A 425 0.37 0.94 -6.29
CA GLY A 425 0.28 0.59 -4.88
C GLY A 425 0.38 -0.93 -4.61
N PRO A 426 0.26 -1.34 -3.33
CA PRO A 426 0.61 -2.69 -2.88
C PRO A 426 -0.51 -3.73 -3.08
N ARG A 427 -1.68 -3.33 -3.61
CA ARG A 427 -2.85 -4.20 -3.78
C ARG A 427 -3.09 -4.46 -5.26
N ALA A 428 -3.39 -5.71 -5.60
CA ALA A 428 -3.94 -6.02 -6.91
C ALA A 428 -5.44 -5.74 -6.91
N LEU A 429 -5.89 -5.05 -7.95
CA LEU A 429 -7.22 -4.47 -8.09
C LEU A 429 -7.82 -4.82 -9.45
N GLY A 430 -7.49 -6.00 -9.99
CA GLY A 430 -8.04 -6.53 -11.24
C GLY A 430 -7.22 -6.23 -12.49
N GLY A 431 -6.03 -5.65 -12.37
CA GLY A 431 -5.05 -5.50 -13.46
C GLY A 431 -4.01 -6.61 -13.45
N ARG A 432 -3.45 -6.93 -12.28
CA ARG A 432 -2.48 -8.02 -12.06
C ARG A 432 -2.91 -8.90 -10.88
N SER A 433 -3.91 -9.74 -11.10
CA SER A 433 -4.59 -10.51 -10.05
C SER A 433 -4.52 -12.02 -10.26
N ILE A 434 -4.58 -12.78 -9.16
CA ILE A 434 -5.02 -14.18 -9.19
C ILE A 434 -6.46 -14.18 -8.69
N LEU A 435 -7.35 -14.75 -9.48
CA LEU A 435 -8.78 -14.77 -9.24
C LEU A 435 -9.24 -16.18 -8.85
N GLY A 436 -10.23 -16.25 -7.97
CA GLY A 436 -10.95 -17.47 -7.63
C GLY A 436 -12.43 -17.18 -7.38
N CYS A 437 -13.29 -18.19 -7.58
CA CYS A 437 -14.72 -18.08 -7.25
C CYS A 437 -14.95 -18.42 -5.77
N PRO A 438 -15.29 -17.45 -4.91
CA PRO A 438 -15.43 -17.67 -3.46
C PRO A 438 -16.69 -18.46 -3.08
N SER A 439 -17.57 -18.73 -4.04
CA SER A 439 -18.70 -19.66 -3.86
C SER A 439 -18.31 -21.12 -4.04
N VAL A 440 -17.07 -21.41 -4.48
CA VAL A 440 -16.56 -22.77 -4.58
C VAL A 440 -15.73 -23.12 -3.33
N PRO A 441 -16.14 -24.11 -2.53
CA PRO A 441 -15.41 -24.51 -1.34
C PRO A 441 -13.95 -24.92 -1.62
N GLY A 442 -13.03 -24.43 -0.81
CA GLY A 442 -11.60 -24.74 -0.86
C GLY A 442 -10.81 -23.98 -1.91
N VAL A 443 -11.39 -22.98 -2.59
CA VAL A 443 -10.66 -22.18 -3.60
C VAL A 443 -9.52 -21.38 -2.96
N ALA A 444 -9.70 -20.86 -1.74
CA ALA A 444 -8.66 -20.13 -1.01
C ALA A 444 -7.47 -21.05 -0.70
N ASP A 445 -7.76 -22.27 -0.24
CA ASP A 445 -6.75 -23.29 0.04
C ASP A 445 -5.99 -23.69 -1.23
N ARG A 446 -6.68 -23.86 -2.36
CA ARG A 446 -6.05 -24.13 -3.66
C ARG A 446 -5.12 -22.99 -4.08
N ILE A 447 -5.57 -21.74 -4.05
CA ILE A 447 -4.72 -20.58 -4.39
C ILE A 447 -3.49 -20.52 -3.47
N ASN A 448 -3.70 -20.80 -2.18
CA ASN A 448 -2.61 -20.80 -1.23
C ASN A 448 -1.59 -21.92 -1.53
N ALA A 449 -2.07 -23.14 -1.77
CA ALA A 449 -1.24 -24.30 -2.08
C ALA A 449 -0.53 -24.21 -3.44
N GLN A 450 -1.15 -23.59 -4.45
CA GLN A 450 -0.62 -23.57 -5.82
C GLN A 450 0.40 -22.46 -6.08
N ILE A 451 0.30 -21.32 -5.38
CA ILE A 451 1.15 -20.14 -5.68
C ILE A 451 1.72 -19.49 -4.42
N LYS A 452 0.87 -19.27 -3.41
CA LYS A 452 1.23 -18.32 -2.34
C LYS A 452 2.11 -18.95 -1.27
N PHE A 453 1.95 -20.24 -1.01
CA PHE A 453 2.65 -20.98 0.05
C PHE A 453 2.74 -20.16 1.34
N ARG A 454 1.63 -19.51 1.68
CA ARG A 454 1.52 -18.55 2.78
C ARG A 454 0.82 -19.20 3.96
N GLU A 455 0.92 -18.53 5.09
CA GLU A 455 0.33 -18.97 6.33
C GLU A 455 -1.20 -19.11 6.20
N ARG A 456 -1.78 -20.22 6.67
CA ARG A 456 -3.21 -20.56 6.46
C ARG A 456 -4.17 -19.51 7.03
N TRP A 457 -3.76 -18.81 8.07
CA TRP A 457 -4.53 -17.77 8.73
C TRP A 457 -4.58 -16.44 7.96
N ARG A 458 -3.87 -16.30 6.83
CA ARG A 458 -3.94 -15.07 6.04
C ARG A 458 -5.22 -15.04 5.21
N PRO A 459 -6.10 -14.05 5.41
CA PRO A 459 -7.33 -13.97 4.67
C PRO A 459 -7.10 -13.55 3.21
N PHE A 460 -8.03 -13.93 2.34
CA PHE A 460 -8.16 -13.35 1.00
C PHE A 460 -9.23 -12.27 0.98
N CYS A 461 -9.25 -11.48 -0.09
CA CYS A 461 -10.08 -10.28 -0.17
C CYS A 461 -10.98 -10.34 -1.41
N PRO A 462 -12.23 -9.89 -1.32
CA PRO A 462 -13.14 -9.89 -2.45
C PRO A 462 -13.01 -8.62 -3.30
N SER A 463 -13.16 -8.81 -4.61
CA SER A 463 -13.66 -7.77 -5.52
C SER A 463 -15.10 -8.06 -5.86
N MET A 464 -15.92 -7.03 -6.00
CA MET A 464 -17.35 -7.19 -6.24
C MET A 464 -17.93 -6.08 -7.10
N LEU A 465 -19.10 -6.34 -7.67
CA LEU A 465 -19.89 -5.33 -8.36
C LEU A 465 -20.38 -4.25 -7.39
N ASP A 466 -20.51 -3.03 -7.89
CA ASP A 466 -21.18 -1.92 -7.20
C ASP A 466 -22.61 -2.24 -6.76
N THR A 467 -23.32 -3.10 -7.48
CA THR A 467 -24.64 -3.61 -7.09
C THR A 467 -24.60 -4.57 -5.90
N VAL A 468 -23.47 -5.21 -5.62
CA VAL A 468 -23.31 -6.21 -4.55
C VAL A 468 -22.82 -5.59 -3.25
N GLY A 469 -21.92 -4.60 -3.30
CA GLY A 469 -21.35 -3.95 -2.11
C GLY A 469 -22.39 -3.58 -1.03
N PRO A 470 -23.47 -2.85 -1.38
CA PRO A 470 -24.53 -2.47 -0.44
C PRO A 470 -25.33 -3.65 0.14
N GLN A 471 -25.30 -4.82 -0.51
CA GLN A 471 -25.97 -6.03 -0.02
C GLN A 471 -25.06 -6.83 0.91
N MET A 472 -23.75 -6.86 0.61
CA MET A 472 -22.78 -7.67 1.34
C MET A 472 -22.35 -7.05 2.67
N PHE A 473 -22.29 -5.71 2.76
CA PHE A 473 -21.74 -5.02 3.93
C PHE A 473 -22.79 -4.25 4.73
N LYS A 474 -22.52 -4.08 6.02
CA LYS A 474 -23.38 -3.31 6.93
C LYS A 474 -23.28 -1.79 6.78
N ILE A 475 -22.19 -1.30 6.18
CA ILE A 475 -21.93 0.12 5.97
C ILE A 475 -21.82 0.36 4.47
N ASP A 476 -22.57 1.34 3.97
CA ASP A 476 -22.45 1.82 2.60
C ASP A 476 -21.38 2.90 2.52
N HIS A 477 -20.22 2.55 1.95
CA HIS A 477 -19.11 3.49 1.74
C HIS A 477 -18.31 3.10 0.50
N PRO A 478 -17.80 4.07 -0.29
CA PRO A 478 -16.92 3.79 -1.42
C PRO A 478 -15.68 2.99 -1.00
N ALA A 479 -15.44 1.85 -1.65
CA ALA A 479 -14.28 1.00 -1.37
C ALA A 479 -13.57 0.52 -2.65
N PRO A 480 -13.05 1.41 -3.50
CA PRO A 480 -12.44 1.00 -4.78
C PRO A 480 -11.06 0.34 -4.64
N PHE A 481 -10.42 0.39 -3.46
CA PHE A 481 -8.96 0.18 -3.33
C PHE A 481 -8.52 -0.93 -2.35
N MET A 482 -9.43 -1.71 -1.75
CA MET A 482 -9.07 -2.65 -0.67
C MET A 482 -8.34 -1.99 0.51
N THR A 483 -8.67 -0.75 0.83
CA THR A 483 -8.13 0.01 1.97
C THR A 483 -9.02 -0.08 3.21
N PHE A 484 -10.21 -0.68 3.09
CA PHE A 484 -11.22 -0.75 4.15
C PHE A 484 -11.67 -2.18 4.40
N THR A 485 -11.88 -2.50 5.68
CA THR A 485 -12.53 -3.73 6.11
C THR A 485 -13.91 -3.40 6.66
N PHE A 486 -14.91 -4.21 6.30
CA PHE A 486 -16.30 -4.03 6.68
C PHE A 486 -16.84 -5.29 7.33
N GLU A 487 -17.85 -5.14 8.18
CA GLU A 487 -18.64 -6.27 8.65
C GLU A 487 -19.53 -6.81 7.53
N VAL A 488 -19.52 -8.13 7.38
CA VAL A 488 -20.31 -8.85 6.36
C VAL A 488 -21.68 -9.20 6.92
N ASN A 489 -22.74 -9.02 6.13
CA ASN A 489 -24.09 -9.45 6.46
C ASN A 489 -24.17 -10.99 6.53
N GLU A 490 -24.95 -11.54 7.47
CA GLU A 490 -24.99 -12.98 7.77
C GLU A 490 -25.25 -13.85 6.53
N GLU A 491 -26.19 -13.45 5.67
CA GLU A 491 -26.51 -14.17 4.41
C GLU A 491 -25.29 -14.32 3.50
N TRP A 492 -24.42 -13.31 3.44
CA TRP A 492 -23.25 -13.32 2.58
C TRP A 492 -22.09 -14.15 3.14
N LYS A 493 -22.06 -14.40 4.45
CA LYS A 493 -21.05 -15.27 5.06
C LYS A 493 -21.16 -16.71 4.54
N GLU A 494 -22.37 -17.17 4.26
CA GLU A 494 -22.63 -18.50 3.69
C GLU A 494 -22.44 -18.54 2.16
N ARG A 495 -22.72 -17.43 1.45
CA ARG A 495 -22.64 -17.35 -0.02
C ARG A 495 -21.20 -17.28 -0.55
N VAL A 496 -20.31 -16.62 0.19
CA VAL A 496 -18.91 -16.36 -0.21
C VAL A 496 -17.92 -16.57 0.95
N PRO A 497 -17.92 -17.73 1.62
CA PRO A 497 -17.15 -17.95 2.85
C PRO A 497 -15.64 -17.77 2.67
N GLU A 498 -15.12 -18.05 1.47
CA GLU A 498 -13.68 -18.03 1.13
C GLU A 498 -13.04 -16.62 1.16
N VAL A 499 -13.86 -15.58 1.28
CA VAL A 499 -13.43 -14.16 1.35
C VAL A 499 -13.93 -13.45 2.61
N VAL A 500 -14.47 -14.20 3.57
CA VAL A 500 -14.86 -13.69 4.89
C VAL A 500 -13.81 -14.12 5.91
N HIS A 501 -13.36 -13.18 6.72
CA HIS A 501 -12.37 -13.44 7.77
C HIS A 501 -13.02 -14.13 8.97
N GLU A 502 -12.19 -14.73 9.84
CA GLU A 502 -12.63 -15.41 11.07
C GLU A 502 -13.54 -14.54 11.96
N ASP A 503 -13.29 -13.22 11.99
CA ASP A 503 -14.06 -12.25 12.77
C ASP A 503 -15.32 -11.73 12.05
N GLY A 504 -15.74 -12.36 10.94
CA GLY A 504 -16.92 -12.00 10.17
C GLY A 504 -16.77 -10.73 9.33
N THR A 505 -15.54 -10.25 9.14
CA THR A 505 -15.24 -9.06 8.34
C THR A 505 -14.65 -9.40 6.97
N SER A 506 -14.68 -8.45 6.03
CA SER A 506 -13.99 -8.62 4.74
C SER A 506 -13.47 -7.30 4.19
N ARG A 507 -12.35 -7.36 3.46
CA ARG A 507 -11.67 -6.18 2.91
C ARG A 507 -12.02 -5.98 1.43
N ALA A 508 -12.85 -4.98 1.15
CA ALA A 508 -13.56 -4.88 -0.11
C ALA A 508 -12.82 -4.12 -1.22
N GLN A 509 -12.96 -4.60 -2.46
CA GLN A 509 -12.88 -3.78 -3.68
C GLN A 509 -14.26 -3.73 -4.34
N VAL A 510 -14.84 -2.55 -4.48
CA VAL A 510 -16.08 -2.32 -5.23
C VAL A 510 -15.76 -1.74 -6.60
N LEU A 511 -16.21 -2.41 -7.66
CA LEU A 511 -15.89 -2.08 -9.04
C LEU A 511 -16.89 -1.11 -9.65
N LYS A 512 -16.37 -0.16 -10.43
CA LYS A 512 -17.15 0.61 -11.40
C LYS A 512 -16.72 0.22 -12.81
N ARG A 513 -17.69 -0.02 -13.69
CA ARG A 513 -17.43 -0.43 -15.08
C ARG A 513 -16.57 0.56 -15.86
N GLU A 514 -16.69 1.85 -15.56
CA GLU A 514 -15.95 2.94 -16.21
C GLU A 514 -14.43 2.77 -16.12
N TYR A 515 -13.90 2.30 -14.97
CA TYR A 515 -12.46 2.26 -14.73
C TYR A 515 -11.81 0.92 -15.08
N ASN A 516 -12.57 -0.17 -15.05
CA ASN A 516 -12.08 -1.48 -15.47
C ASN A 516 -13.21 -2.32 -16.09
N PRO A 517 -13.59 -2.02 -17.36
CA PRO A 517 -14.73 -2.67 -18.00
C PRO A 517 -14.52 -4.17 -18.17
N ARG A 518 -13.28 -4.61 -18.46
CA ARG A 518 -12.97 -6.04 -18.63
C ARG A 518 -13.17 -6.83 -17.34
N TYR A 519 -12.74 -6.27 -16.21
CA TYR A 519 -12.94 -6.94 -14.92
C TYR A 519 -14.39 -6.88 -14.47
N TYR A 520 -15.08 -5.75 -14.69
CA TYR A 520 -16.51 -5.63 -14.41
C TYR A 520 -17.35 -6.63 -15.22
N ASP A 521 -17.06 -6.79 -16.52
CA ASP A 521 -17.79 -7.71 -17.39
C ASP A 521 -17.55 -9.19 -17.00
N LEU A 522 -16.34 -9.54 -16.54
CA LEU A 522 -16.07 -10.85 -15.91
C LEU A 522 -16.92 -11.07 -14.66
N MET A 523 -17.02 -10.04 -13.81
CA MET A 523 -17.77 -10.11 -12.56
C MET A 523 -19.27 -10.24 -12.79
N LYS A 524 -19.80 -9.60 -13.84
CA LYS A 524 -21.18 -9.80 -14.30
C LYS A 524 -21.43 -11.22 -14.78
N GLU A 525 -20.49 -11.81 -15.52
CA GLU A 525 -20.61 -13.22 -15.90
C GLU A 525 -20.60 -14.14 -14.68
N LEU A 526 -19.72 -13.88 -13.70
CA LEU A 526 -19.66 -14.67 -12.49
C LEU A 526 -20.97 -14.57 -11.68
N GLU A 527 -21.59 -13.39 -11.64
CA GLU A 527 -22.92 -13.17 -11.08
C GLU A 527 -23.97 -14.02 -11.79
N ASN A 528 -23.97 -14.08 -13.13
CA ASN A 528 -24.90 -14.91 -13.89
C ASN A 528 -24.72 -16.41 -13.61
N LEU A 529 -23.48 -16.88 -13.44
CA LEU A 529 -23.16 -18.29 -13.26
C LEU A 529 -23.41 -18.78 -11.83
N THR A 530 -23.23 -17.92 -10.83
CA THR A 530 -23.18 -18.32 -9.41
C THR A 530 -24.24 -17.64 -8.55
N GLY A 531 -24.93 -16.62 -9.08
CA GLY A 531 -25.75 -15.69 -8.32
C GLY A 531 -24.95 -14.67 -7.51
N ASN A 532 -23.61 -14.71 -7.54
CA ASN A 532 -22.72 -13.86 -6.75
C ASN A 532 -21.75 -13.10 -7.64
N GLY A 533 -21.94 -11.78 -7.76
CA GLY A 533 -20.97 -10.88 -8.41
C GLY A 533 -19.76 -10.59 -7.53
N VAL A 534 -19.08 -11.64 -7.03
CA VAL A 534 -17.93 -11.56 -6.11
C VAL A 534 -16.83 -12.53 -6.55
N ALA A 535 -15.60 -12.04 -6.62
CA ALA A 535 -14.42 -12.86 -6.87
C ALA A 535 -13.39 -12.68 -5.75
N LEU A 536 -12.78 -13.78 -5.32
CA LEU A 536 -11.56 -13.73 -4.54
C LEU A 536 -10.46 -13.11 -5.41
N ASN A 537 -9.84 -12.04 -4.94
CA ASN A 537 -8.76 -11.34 -5.63
C ASN A 537 -7.52 -11.26 -4.73
N THR A 538 -6.38 -11.69 -5.26
CA THR A 538 -5.07 -11.56 -4.62
C THR A 538 -4.02 -11.15 -5.65
N SER A 539 -2.88 -10.65 -5.18
CA SER A 539 -1.82 -10.17 -6.07
C SER A 539 -1.28 -11.26 -7.00
N LEU A 540 -0.92 -10.90 -8.23
CA LEU A 540 -0.27 -11.82 -9.17
C LEU A 540 1.24 -11.80 -8.94
N ASN A 541 1.71 -12.65 -8.03
CA ASN A 541 3.12 -12.84 -7.66
C ASN A 541 3.32 -14.10 -6.82
N ARG A 542 4.57 -14.59 -6.71
CA ARG A 542 4.95 -15.62 -5.72
C ARG A 542 5.34 -14.97 -4.39
N ARG A 543 5.50 -15.79 -3.35
CA ARG A 543 5.99 -15.34 -2.04
C ARG A 543 7.37 -14.68 -2.20
N GLY A 544 7.52 -13.47 -1.65
CA GLY A 544 8.78 -12.73 -1.65
C GLY A 544 9.04 -11.86 -2.89
N GLU A 545 8.24 -12.01 -3.96
CA GLU A 545 8.40 -11.24 -5.19
C GLU A 545 7.47 -10.00 -5.19
N PRO A 546 7.83 -8.91 -5.90
CA PRO A 546 6.88 -7.83 -6.18
C PRO A 546 5.78 -8.30 -7.14
N MET A 547 4.64 -7.60 -7.19
CA MET A 547 3.58 -7.83 -8.19
C MET A 547 4.17 -7.80 -9.61
N ILE A 548 3.81 -8.76 -10.46
CA ILE A 548 4.34 -8.84 -11.83
C ILE A 548 3.99 -7.61 -12.66
N CYS A 549 4.87 -7.25 -13.60
CA CYS A 549 4.66 -6.08 -14.45
C CYS A 549 4.40 -6.48 -15.92
N SER A 550 5.31 -7.25 -16.51
CA SER A 550 5.33 -7.58 -17.94
C SER A 550 4.72 -8.96 -18.27
N PRO A 551 4.36 -9.23 -19.53
CA PRO A 551 3.93 -10.56 -19.96
C PRO A 551 4.99 -11.65 -19.69
N THR A 552 6.27 -11.30 -19.82
CA THR A 552 7.37 -12.22 -19.46
C THR A 552 7.37 -12.55 -17.97
N ASP A 553 7.16 -11.56 -17.10
CA ASP A 553 7.00 -11.81 -15.66
C ASP A 553 5.81 -12.71 -15.37
N ALA A 554 4.70 -12.52 -16.09
CA ALA A 554 3.48 -13.33 -15.95
C ALA A 554 3.71 -14.79 -16.30
N LEU A 555 4.38 -15.04 -17.43
CA LEU A 555 4.74 -16.38 -17.87
C LEU A 555 5.71 -17.06 -16.89
N ASN A 556 6.75 -16.35 -16.45
CA ASN A 556 7.71 -16.88 -15.48
C ASN A 556 7.03 -17.28 -14.16
N MET A 557 6.12 -16.44 -13.67
CA MET A 557 5.33 -16.71 -12.46
C MET A 557 4.39 -17.90 -12.67
N PHE A 558 3.68 -17.94 -13.80
CA PHE A 558 2.71 -18.98 -14.12
C PHE A 558 3.35 -20.37 -14.25
N PHE A 559 4.45 -20.48 -15.00
CA PHE A 559 5.20 -21.73 -15.14
C PHE A 559 5.99 -22.11 -13.87
N GLY A 560 6.28 -21.15 -12.99
CA GLY A 560 6.86 -21.37 -11.67
C GLY A 560 5.86 -21.62 -10.54
N SER A 561 4.59 -21.89 -10.86
CA SER A 561 3.49 -22.18 -9.91
C SER A 561 2.71 -23.41 -10.36
N ASP A 562 1.68 -23.84 -9.63
CA ASP A 562 0.76 -24.93 -10.03
C ASP A 562 -0.53 -24.43 -10.68
N LEU A 563 -0.62 -23.13 -11.04
CA LEU A 563 -1.75 -22.61 -11.80
C LEU A 563 -1.91 -23.29 -13.15
N GLN A 564 -3.14 -23.45 -13.59
CA GLN A 564 -3.48 -24.11 -14.86
C GLN A 564 -3.87 -23.13 -15.97
N TYR A 565 -4.37 -21.94 -15.61
CA TYR A 565 -4.89 -20.94 -16.54
C TYR A 565 -4.25 -19.57 -16.30
N LEU A 566 -3.73 -18.97 -17.36
CA LEU A 566 -3.27 -17.58 -17.41
C LEU A 566 -3.93 -16.88 -18.60
N ILE A 567 -4.64 -15.79 -18.34
CA ILE A 567 -5.23 -14.93 -19.37
C ILE A 567 -4.51 -13.58 -19.35
N MET A 568 -3.81 -13.29 -20.45
CA MET A 568 -3.14 -12.01 -20.68
C MET A 568 -3.82 -11.33 -21.85
N GLU A 569 -4.48 -10.20 -21.60
CA GLU A 569 -5.32 -9.55 -22.60
C GLU A 569 -6.37 -10.55 -23.15
N ASP A 570 -6.34 -10.88 -24.45
CA ASP A 570 -7.22 -11.88 -25.06
C ASP A 570 -6.53 -13.24 -25.29
N ILE A 571 -5.30 -13.42 -24.79
CA ILE A 571 -4.48 -14.61 -25.00
C ILE A 571 -4.57 -15.52 -23.78
N LEU A 572 -5.30 -16.62 -23.92
CA LEU A 572 -5.37 -17.68 -22.92
C LEU A 572 -4.17 -18.62 -23.11
N VAL A 573 -3.40 -18.79 -22.04
CA VAL A 573 -2.32 -19.76 -21.92
C VAL A 573 -2.77 -20.84 -20.94
N VAL A 574 -2.67 -22.10 -21.35
CA VAL A 574 -2.93 -23.25 -20.49
C VAL A 574 -1.70 -24.13 -20.41
N LYS A 575 -1.57 -24.88 -19.32
CA LYS A 575 -0.52 -25.90 -19.21
C LYS A 575 -0.87 -27.15 -20.00
N GLU A 576 0.14 -27.94 -20.32
CA GLU A 576 -0.04 -29.20 -21.03
C GLU A 576 -1.00 -30.13 -20.27
N GLY A 577 -1.94 -30.75 -21.00
CA GLY A 577 -2.97 -31.63 -20.43
C GLY A 577 -4.16 -30.94 -19.76
N VAL A 578 -4.21 -29.60 -19.77
CA VAL A 578 -5.34 -28.81 -19.26
C VAL A 578 -6.35 -28.52 -20.39
N ASP A 579 -7.66 -28.58 -20.07
CA ASP A 579 -8.74 -28.27 -21.02
C ASP A 579 -8.75 -26.78 -21.38
N TRP A 580 -9.06 -26.47 -22.64
CA TRP A 580 -9.18 -25.11 -23.16
C TRP A 580 -10.54 -24.46 -22.89
N TYR A 581 -11.52 -25.24 -22.42
CA TYR A 581 -12.91 -24.80 -22.26
C TYR A 581 -13.49 -24.29 -23.59
N ASP A 582 -13.29 -25.05 -24.68
CA ASP A 582 -13.73 -24.65 -26.03
C ASP A 582 -15.23 -24.88 -26.29
N SER A 583 -15.89 -25.75 -25.52
CA SER A 583 -17.29 -26.16 -25.67
C SER A 583 -18.30 -25.19 -25.02
N VAL A 584 -18.03 -23.89 -25.09
CA VAL A 584 -18.98 -22.87 -24.61
C VAL A 584 -20.02 -22.59 -25.70
N GLY A 585 -20.98 -23.51 -25.84
CA GLY A 585 -22.21 -23.31 -26.61
C GLY A 585 -23.01 -22.12 -26.07
#